data_AF-A0A957TF17-F1
#
_entry.id   AF-A0A957TF17-F1
#
_cell.length_a   1.000
_cell.length_b   1.000
_cell.length_c   1.000
_cell.angle_alpha   90.00
_cell.angle_beta   90.00
_cell.angle_gamma   90.00
#
_symmetry.space_group_name_H-M   'P 1'
#
loop_
_entity.id
_entity.type
_entity.pdbx_description
1 polymer ?
#
loop_
_entity_poly.entity_id
_entity_poly.type
_entity_poly.pdbx_seq_one_letter_code
_entity_poly.pdbx_strand_id
1 'polypeptide(L)'
;MKKVSMLWSLLVGLVSVLWQTFSYYFRFGKFNPYSLWTDYLWFFIAGVLGGVILVLFLNRQTTSKGRWSVLGAFILATPVAMIFMVGGGLLGFIGILIFPQIPWTITSWLGSWLGKFLSQNG
;
A
#
# COMPACT_ATOMS: atom_id res chain seq x y z
N MET A 1 17.30 -15.97 -5.75
CA MET A 1 17.20 -14.52 -5.48
C MET A 1 17.01 -14.28 -3.97
N LYS A 2 17.61 -13.24 -3.38
CA LYS A 2 17.42 -12.91 -1.96
C LYS A 2 15.95 -12.54 -1.67
N LYS A 3 15.45 -12.89 -0.47
CA LYS A 3 14.11 -12.49 -0.01
C LYS A 3 14.07 -10.97 0.20
N VAL A 4 12.95 -10.35 -0.16
CA VAL A 4 12.67 -8.94 0.13
C VAL A 4 12.44 -8.81 1.63
N SER A 5 13.13 -7.84 2.25
CA SER A 5 13.07 -7.60 3.69
C SER A 5 11.70 -7.04 4.10
N MET A 6 11.23 -7.44 5.27
CA MET A 6 10.03 -6.84 5.90
C MET A 6 10.17 -5.34 6.16
N LEU A 7 11.40 -4.79 6.19
CA LEU A 7 11.63 -3.34 6.33
C LEU A 7 10.95 -2.52 5.22
N TRP A 8 10.67 -3.12 4.06
CA TRP A 8 9.89 -2.46 3.01
C TRP A 8 8.48 -2.11 3.45
N SER A 9 7.91 -2.83 4.42
CA SER A 9 6.58 -2.52 4.95
C SER A 9 6.56 -1.18 5.70
N LEU A 10 7.65 -0.85 6.40
CA LEU A 10 7.79 0.43 7.10
C LEU A 10 7.80 1.60 6.11
N LEU A 11 8.39 1.42 4.92
CA LEU A 11 8.37 2.44 3.87
C LEU A 11 6.95 2.72 3.37
N VAL A 12 6.13 1.68 3.18
CA VAL A 12 4.72 1.86 2.78
C VAL A 12 3.92 2.54 3.89
N GLY A 13 4.21 2.22 5.16
CA GLY A 13 3.69 2.94 6.33
C GLY A 13 3.99 4.44 6.27
N LEU A 14 5.26 4.81 6.06
CA LEU A 14 5.67 6.21 5.95
C LEU A 14 5.01 6.92 4.76
N VAL A 15 4.93 6.26 3.60
CA VAL A 15 4.25 6.80 2.41
C VAL A 15 2.77 7.07 2.70
N SER A 16 2.11 6.23 3.49
CA SER A 16 0.69 6.40 3.84
C SER A 16 0.46 7.65 4.71
N VAL A 17 1.38 7.93 5.65
CA VAL A 17 1.36 9.15 6.48
C VAL A 17 1.61 10.39 5.62
N LEU A 18 2.62 10.33 4.75
CA LEU A 18 2.94 11.43 3.82
C LEU A 18 1.76 11.71 2.90
N TRP A 19 1.10 10.67 2.38
CA TRP A 19 -0.05 10.81 1.51
C TRP A 19 -1.21 11.54 2.19
N GLN A 20 -1.53 11.16 3.44
CA GLN A 20 -2.60 11.80 4.20
C GLN A 20 -2.27 13.27 4.48
N THR A 21 -1.01 13.57 4.84
CA THR A 21 -0.55 14.94 5.09
C THR A 21 -0.64 15.79 3.82
N PHE A 22 -0.17 15.23 2.70
CA PHE A 22 -0.23 15.87 1.39
C PHE A 22 -1.67 16.11 0.93
N SER A 23 -2.54 15.12 1.07
CA SER A 23 -3.96 15.21 0.68
C SER A 23 -4.69 16.31 1.46
N TYR A 24 -4.43 16.42 2.77
CA TYR A 24 -5.02 17.49 3.58
C TYR A 24 -4.48 18.86 3.17
N TYR A 25 -3.16 18.99 3.03
CA TYR A 25 -2.52 20.26 2.65
C TYR A 25 -3.01 20.74 1.29
N PHE A 26 -3.10 19.87 0.29
CA PHE A 26 -3.59 20.23 -1.04
C PHE A 26 -5.07 20.63 -1.04
N ARG A 27 -5.88 19.99 -0.19
CA ARG A 27 -7.32 20.30 -0.08
C ARG A 27 -7.61 21.61 0.63
N PHE A 28 -6.83 21.96 1.66
CA PHE A 28 -7.16 23.07 2.57
C PHE A 28 -6.10 24.19 2.61
N GLY A 29 -4.98 24.04 1.92
CA GLY A 29 -3.88 25.03 1.88
C GLY A 29 -3.12 25.21 3.18
N LYS A 30 -3.31 24.31 4.16
CA LYS A 30 -2.68 24.35 5.48
C LYS A 30 -2.46 22.96 6.04
N PHE A 31 -1.51 22.82 6.97
CA PHE A 31 -1.39 21.60 7.77
C PHE A 31 -2.61 21.42 8.66
N ASN A 32 -2.96 20.17 8.99
CA ASN A 32 -4.14 19.87 9.80
C ASN A 32 -3.88 20.23 11.26
N PRO A 33 -4.50 21.29 11.81
CA PRO A 33 -4.30 21.66 13.21
C PRO A 33 -5.13 20.79 14.17
N TYR A 34 -6.04 19.97 13.63
CA TYR A 34 -7.00 19.18 14.40
C TYR A 34 -6.71 17.67 14.37
N SER A 35 -5.76 17.19 13.56
CA SER A 35 -5.42 15.76 13.56
C SER A 35 -4.72 15.40 14.85
N LEU A 36 -5.21 14.34 15.48
CA LEU A 36 -4.54 13.74 16.61
C LEU A 36 -3.36 12.91 16.10
N TRP A 37 -2.33 12.77 16.94
CA TRP A 37 -1.19 11.88 16.63
C TRP A 37 -1.64 10.44 16.33
N THR A 38 -2.74 10.01 16.96
CA THR A 38 -3.37 8.71 16.73
C THR A 38 -3.87 8.54 15.30
N ASP A 39 -4.30 9.61 14.63
CA ASP A 39 -4.77 9.52 13.25
C ASP A 39 -3.61 9.10 12.34
N TYR A 40 -2.47 9.79 12.46
CA TYR A 40 -1.25 9.44 11.71
C TYR A 40 -0.76 8.03 12.02
N LEU A 41 -0.88 7.59 13.28
CA LEU A 41 -0.54 6.22 13.66
C LEU A 41 -1.43 5.19 12.94
N TRP A 42 -2.73 5.42 12.83
CA TRP A 42 -3.63 4.51 12.11
C TRP A 42 -3.32 4.44 10.61
N PHE A 43 -3.03 5.58 9.97
CA PHE A 43 -2.57 5.60 8.58
C PHE A 43 -1.23 4.87 8.40
N PHE A 44 -0.29 5.05 9.35
CA PHE A 44 0.97 4.33 9.33
C PHE A 44 0.77 2.82 9.43
N ILE A 45 -0.04 2.35 10.39
CA ILE A 45 -0.32 0.92 10.58
C ILE A 45 -1.02 0.34 9.34
N ALA A 46 -2.01 1.05 8.78
CA ALA A 46 -2.68 0.64 7.53
C ALA A 46 -1.67 0.48 6.38
N GLY A 47 -0.72 1.42 6.26
CA GLY A 47 0.36 1.34 5.28
C GLY A 47 1.33 0.19 5.53
N VAL A 48 1.69 -0.07 6.79
CA VAL A 48 2.53 -1.23 7.15
C VAL A 48 1.84 -2.53 6.75
N LEU A 49 0.54 -2.67 7.01
CA LEU A 49 -0.23 -3.84 6.57
C LEU A 49 -0.20 -3.99 5.04
N GLY A 50 -0.40 -2.91 4.29
CA GLY A 50 -0.26 -2.91 2.83
C GLY A 50 1.13 -3.31 2.37
N GLY A 51 2.16 -2.82 3.06
CA GLY A 51 3.55 -3.18 2.80
C GLY A 51 3.88 -4.64 3.12
N VAL A 52 3.25 -5.23 4.14
CA VAL A 52 3.33 -6.67 4.40
C VAL A 52 2.73 -7.46 3.25
N ILE A 53 1.57 -7.04 2.73
CA ILE A 53 0.92 -7.66 1.56
C ILE A 53 1.88 -7.62 0.35
N LEU A 54 2.48 -6.46 0.07
CA LEU A 54 3.49 -6.31 -0.98
C LEU A 54 4.66 -7.30 -0.80
N VAL A 55 5.27 -7.32 0.40
CA VAL A 55 6.42 -8.19 0.70
C VAL A 55 6.06 -9.66 0.54
N LEU A 56 4.86 -10.07 0.96
CA LEU A 56 4.37 -11.44 0.79
C LEU A 56 4.28 -11.81 -0.69
N PHE A 57 3.69 -10.97 -1.54
CA PHE A 57 3.56 -11.26 -2.97
C PHE A 57 4.90 -11.20 -3.71
N LEU A 58 5.79 -10.25 -3.38
CA LEU A 58 7.13 -10.18 -3.94
C LEU A 58 7.97 -11.43 -3.62
N ASN A 59 7.86 -11.94 -2.40
CA ASN A 59 8.60 -13.13 -1.97
C ASN A 59 8.05 -14.45 -2.55
N ARG A 60 6.83 -14.45 -3.11
CA ARG A 60 6.25 -15.58 -3.85
C ARG A 60 6.76 -15.68 -5.29
N GLN A 61 7.44 -14.65 -5.81
CA GLN A 61 7.97 -14.63 -7.17
C GLN A 61 9.40 -15.19 -7.23
N THR A 62 9.63 -16.12 -8.16
CA THR A 62 10.94 -16.76 -8.39
C THR A 62 11.82 -15.98 -9.38
N THR A 63 11.22 -15.12 -10.21
CA THR A 63 11.93 -14.36 -11.24
C THR A 63 11.86 -12.85 -11.02
N SER A 64 12.85 -12.14 -11.59
CA SER A 64 12.90 -10.68 -11.53
C SER A 64 11.70 -10.04 -12.23
N LYS A 65 11.32 -10.54 -13.42
CA LYS A 65 10.13 -10.09 -14.17
C LYS A 65 8.86 -10.18 -13.30
N GLY A 66 8.68 -11.29 -12.57
CA GLY A 66 7.54 -11.47 -11.68
C GLY A 66 7.52 -10.47 -10.52
N ARG A 67 8.67 -10.20 -9.89
CA ARG A 67 8.76 -9.18 -8.82
C ARG A 67 8.41 -7.78 -9.32
N TRP A 68 8.91 -7.40 -10.49
CA TRP A 68 8.58 -6.11 -11.10
C TRP A 68 7.11 -5.98 -11.46
N SER A 69 6.47 -7.07 -11.92
CA SER A 69 5.03 -7.09 -12.20
C SER A 69 4.20 -6.85 -10.94
N VAL A 70 4.51 -7.53 -9.83
CA VAL A 70 3.85 -7.30 -8.53
C VAL A 70 4.06 -5.87 -8.04
N LEU A 71 5.31 -5.37 -8.07
CA LEU A 71 5.64 -4.04 -7.61
C LEU A 71 4.90 -2.97 -8.43
N GLY A 72 4.90 -3.11 -9.76
CA GLY A 72 4.18 -2.21 -10.66
C GLY A 72 2.68 -2.21 -10.38
N ALA A 73 2.06 -3.39 -10.23
CA ALA A 73 0.63 -3.49 -9.92
C ALA A 73 0.29 -2.84 -8.57
N PHE A 74 1.11 -3.05 -7.53
CA PHE A 74 0.91 -2.44 -6.22
C PHE A 74 1.04 -0.91 -6.28
N ILE A 75 2.05 -0.39 -6.99
CA ILE A 75 2.24 1.06 -7.16
C ILE A 75 1.04 1.67 -7.87
N LEU A 76 0.56 1.06 -8.96
CA LEU A 76 -0.62 1.54 -9.70
C LEU A 76 -1.90 1.50 -8.84
N ALA A 77 -2.02 0.53 -7.95
CA ALA A 77 -3.14 0.42 -7.03
C ALA A 77 -3.08 1.41 -5.86
N THR A 78 -1.89 1.93 -5.54
CA THR A 78 -1.66 2.73 -4.34
C THR A 78 -2.53 3.99 -4.30
N PRO A 79 -2.67 4.80 -5.37
CA PRO A 79 -3.60 5.94 -5.35
C PRO A 79 -5.04 5.55 -5.00
N VAL A 80 -5.54 4.43 -5.54
CA VAL A 80 -6.89 3.93 -5.25
C VAL A 80 -6.99 3.45 -3.80
N ALA A 81 -5.99 2.71 -3.32
CA ALA A 81 -5.91 2.27 -1.93
C ALA A 81 -5.92 3.47 -0.96
N MET A 82 -5.19 4.53 -1.29
CA MET A 82 -5.16 5.74 -0.48
C MET A 82 -6.51 6.45 -0.41
N ILE A 83 -7.26 6.51 -1.53
CA ILE A 83 -8.63 7.04 -1.55
C ILE A 83 -9.52 6.20 -0.63
N PHE A 84 -9.41 4.87 -0.71
CA PHE A 84 -10.16 3.93 0.14
C PHE A 84 -9.79 4.08 1.62
N MET A 85 -8.54 4.37 1.94
CA MET A 85 -8.09 4.63 3.31
C MET A 85 -8.65 5.94 3.87
N VAL A 86 -8.56 7.02 3.10
CA VAL A 86 -9.10 8.33 3.50
C VAL A 86 -10.63 8.26 3.63
N GLY A 87 -11.31 7.66 2.65
CA GLY A 87 -12.76 7.43 2.69
C GLY A 87 -13.17 6.47 3.80
N GLY A 88 -12.37 5.45 4.08
CA GLY A 88 -12.57 4.52 5.20
C GLY A 88 -12.54 5.20 6.56
N GLY A 89 -11.89 6.36 6.68
CA GLY A 89 -11.97 7.21 7.88
C GLY A 89 -13.39 7.60 8.29
N LEU A 90 -14.36 7.58 7.36
CA LEU A 90 -15.78 7.78 7.67
C LEU A 90 -16.36 6.66 8.57
N LEU A 91 -15.75 5.48 8.57
CA LEU A 91 -16.09 4.34 9.42
C LEU A 91 -15.14 4.21 10.62
N GLY A 92 -14.37 5.27 10.92
CA GLY A 92 -13.36 5.28 11.98
C GLY A 92 -12.11 4.46 11.66
N PHE A 93 -11.36 4.08 12.69
CA PHE A 93 -10.07 3.40 12.55
C PHE A 93 -10.16 2.06 11.79
N ILE A 94 -11.29 1.35 11.92
CA ILE A 94 -11.50 0.07 11.23
C ILE A 94 -11.51 0.25 9.71
N GLY A 95 -12.21 1.28 9.22
CA GLY A 95 -12.26 1.57 7.79
C GLY A 95 -10.88 1.98 7.24
N ILE A 96 -10.12 2.79 7.99
CA ILE A 96 -8.74 3.18 7.65
C ILE A 96 -7.85 1.92 7.51
N LEU A 97 -7.99 0.95 8.42
CA LEU A 97 -7.14 -0.23 8.42
C LEU A 97 -7.49 -1.23 7.30
N ILE A 98 -8.78 -1.47 7.05
CA ILE A 98 -9.24 -2.60 6.21
C ILE A 98 -9.38 -2.20 4.74
N PHE A 99 -9.99 -1.05 4.46
CA PHE A 99 -10.36 -0.68 3.09
C PHE A 99 -9.19 -0.53 2.11
N PRO A 100 -8.03 0.07 2.46
CA PRO A 100 -6.89 0.13 1.54
C PRO A 100 -6.34 -1.26 1.18
N GLN A 101 -6.53 -2.26 2.05
CA GLN A 101 -6.00 -3.60 1.83
C GLN A 101 -6.69 -4.30 0.66
N ILE A 102 -7.94 -3.94 0.35
CA ILE A 102 -8.70 -4.55 -0.75
C ILE A 102 -8.01 -4.29 -2.10
N PRO A 103 -7.85 -3.04 -2.57
CA PRO A 103 -7.18 -2.78 -3.84
C PRO A 103 -5.74 -3.26 -3.83
N TRP A 104 -4.98 -3.08 -2.74
CA TRP A 104 -3.60 -3.58 -2.67
C TRP A 104 -3.50 -5.10 -2.78
N THR A 105 -4.37 -5.86 -2.12
CA THR A 105 -4.35 -7.33 -2.19
C THR A 105 -4.74 -7.82 -3.57
N ILE A 106 -5.85 -7.33 -4.12
CA ILE A 106 -6.37 -7.78 -5.41
C ILE A 106 -5.34 -7.51 -6.51
N THR A 107 -4.77 -6.31 -6.54
CA THR A 107 -3.81 -5.91 -7.60
C THR A 107 -2.46 -6.58 -7.44
N SER A 108 -1.95 -6.76 -6.21
CA SER A 108 -0.73 -7.53 -5.98
C SER A 108 -0.89 -9.00 -6.35
N TRP A 109 -2.08 -9.56 -6.10
CA TRP A 109 -2.43 -10.91 -6.51
C TRP A 109 -2.47 -11.04 -8.04
N LEU A 110 -3.12 -10.10 -8.73
CA LEU A 110 -3.15 -10.03 -10.19
C LEU A 110 -1.73 -9.85 -10.78
N GLY A 111 -0.93 -8.94 -10.22
CA GLY A 111 0.47 -8.77 -10.62
C GLY A 111 1.32 -10.01 -10.37
N SER A 112 1.03 -10.76 -9.30
CA SER A 112 1.67 -12.05 -9.03
C SER A 112 1.28 -13.12 -10.06
N TRP A 113 0.02 -13.12 -10.51
CA TRP A 113 -0.44 -14.04 -11.55
C TRP A 113 0.18 -13.70 -12.91
N LEU A 114 0.15 -12.42 -13.30
CA LEU A 114 0.82 -11.92 -14.51
C LEU A 114 2.32 -12.21 -14.49
N GLY A 115 2.97 -12.01 -13.35
CA GLY A 115 4.39 -12.31 -13.16
C GLY A 115 4.74 -13.79 -13.42
N LYS A 116 3.89 -14.72 -13.01
CA LYS A 116 4.05 -16.16 -13.31
C LYS A 116 3.87 -16.45 -14.80
N PHE A 117 2.85 -15.88 -15.42
CA PHE A 117 2.59 -16.05 -16.85
C PHE A 117 3.76 -15.55 -17.71
N LEU A 118 4.26 -14.34 -17.42
CA LEU A 118 5.43 -13.76 -18.10
C LEU A 118 6.72 -14.56 -17.88
N SER A 119 6.81 -15.30 -16.78
CA SER A 119 7.95 -16.15 -16.47
C SER A 119 7.92 -17.51 -17.17
N GLN A 120 6.75 -17.95 -17.67
CA GLN A 120 6.61 -19.20 -18.41
C GLN A 120 6.84 -19.01 -19.92
N ASN A 121 6.61 -17.79 -20.43
CA ASN A 121 6.61 -17.48 -21.85
C ASN A 121 7.87 -16.75 -22.35
N GLY A 122 8.91 -16.59 -21.53
CA GLY A 122 10.16 -15.95 -21.96
C GLY A 122 11.26 -16.04 -20.92
#